data_AF-A0A5C6EVF4-F1
#
_entry.id   AF-A0A5C6EVF4-F1
#
_cell.length_a   1.000
_cell.length_b   1.000
_cell.length_c   1.000
_cell.angle_alpha   90.00
_cell.angle_beta   90.00
_cell.angle_gamma   90.00
#
_symmetry.space_group_name_H-M   'P 1'
#
loop_
_entity.id
_entity.type
_entity.pdbx_description
1 polymer ?
#
loop_
_entity_poly.entity_id
_entity_poly.type
_entity_poly.pdbx_seq_one_letter_code
_entity_poly.pdbx_strand_id
1 'polypeptide(L)'
;METFDQIWESSRTNSLSWMYPAAVWCGAGILIALSVIKNRWLRRIGKLAAIFGFAILATEFSAQEIYEKWRLRREWADLHPAQMTEDGLQALTVDGANLTLGPLIYGFQAFLVFVGIAVGLSVLRALFKSRRKDTMTDTNDQPTHPEIQTSDNPYHPPNVAT
;
A
#
# COMPACT_ATOMS: atom_id res chain seq x y z
N MET A 1 -21.74 -9.62 37.74
CA MET A 1 -20.50 -10.23 37.20
C MET A 1 -20.67 -10.33 35.71
N GLU A 2 -19.62 -10.00 34.94
CA GLU A 2 -19.64 -10.16 33.48
C GLU A 2 -19.49 -11.65 33.11
N THR A 3 -20.20 -12.10 32.07
CA THR A 3 -20.11 -13.48 31.56
C THR A 3 -18.96 -13.65 30.57
N PHE A 4 -18.57 -14.90 30.28
CA PHE A 4 -17.54 -15.18 29.27
C PHE A 4 -17.87 -14.55 27.91
N ASP A 5 -19.13 -14.61 27.47
CA ASP A 5 -19.56 -14.01 26.20
C ASP A 5 -19.41 -12.48 26.18
N GLN A 6 -19.66 -11.83 27.32
CA GLN A 6 -19.47 -10.38 27.44
C GLN A 6 -17.98 -10.00 27.34
N ILE A 7 -17.09 -10.78 27.96
CA ILE A 7 -15.64 -10.61 27.83
C ILE A 7 -15.16 -10.93 26.41
N TRP A 8 -15.73 -11.97 25.80
CA TRP A 8 -15.41 -12.36 24.43
C TRP A 8 -15.69 -11.21 23.46
N GLU A 9 -16.85 -10.57 23.59
CA GLU A 9 -17.26 -9.48 22.72
C GLU A 9 -16.52 -8.18 23.03
N SER A 10 -16.37 -7.82 24.32
CA SER A 10 -15.67 -6.59 24.72
C SER A 10 -14.19 -6.61 24.35
N SER A 11 -13.53 -7.78 24.40
CA SER A 11 -12.13 -7.93 24.00
C SER A 11 -11.89 -7.76 22.50
N ARG A 12 -12.92 -7.85 21.63
CA ARG A 12 -12.74 -7.73 20.16
C ARG A 12 -12.16 -6.39 19.75
N THR A 13 -12.49 -5.33 20.47
CA THR A 13 -11.98 -3.98 20.30
C THR A 13 -11.19 -3.59 21.55
N ASN A 14 -9.93 -4.02 21.59
CA ASN A 14 -9.03 -3.70 22.69
C ASN A 14 -8.20 -2.44 22.38
N SER A 15 -7.35 -2.05 23.33
CA SER A 15 -6.48 -0.88 23.22
C SER A 15 -5.47 -0.95 22.05
N LEU A 16 -5.24 -2.14 21.48
CA LEU A 16 -4.29 -2.40 20.39
C LEU A 16 -4.96 -2.58 19.03
N SER A 17 -6.30 -2.65 18.96
CA SER A 17 -7.05 -2.90 17.71
C SER A 17 -6.84 -1.86 16.59
N TRP A 18 -6.26 -0.70 16.91
CA TRP A 18 -5.95 0.33 15.93
C TRP A 18 -4.54 0.20 15.33
N MET A 19 -3.66 -0.63 15.91
CA MET A 19 -2.24 -0.68 15.52
C MET A 19 -2.04 -1.31 14.15
N TYR A 20 -2.69 -2.46 13.87
CA TYR A 20 -2.66 -3.09 12.55
C TYR A 20 -3.15 -2.14 11.44
N PRO A 21 -4.35 -1.52 11.52
CA PRO A 21 -4.79 -0.61 10.47
C PRO A 21 -3.89 0.63 10.37
N ALA A 22 -3.33 1.14 11.48
CA ALA A 22 -2.36 2.22 11.43
C ALA A 22 -1.10 1.85 10.63
N ALA A 23 -0.53 0.65 10.82
CA ALA A 23 0.60 0.18 10.03
C ALA A 23 0.25 0.07 8.53
N VAL A 24 -0.94 -0.43 8.20
CA VAL A 24 -1.40 -0.53 6.81
C VAL A 24 -1.53 0.85 6.16
N TRP A 25 -2.17 1.81 6.83
CA TRP A 25 -2.32 3.17 6.32
C TRP A 25 -0.99 3.90 6.16
N CYS A 26 -0.10 3.80 7.15
CA CYS A 26 1.25 4.38 7.08
C CYS A 26 2.06 3.78 5.93
N GLY A 27 2.05 2.46 5.78
CA GLY A 27 2.73 1.78 4.68
C GLY A 27 2.21 2.21 3.31
N ALA A 28 0.89 2.31 3.15
CA ALA A 28 0.27 2.82 1.93
C ALA A 28 0.70 4.26 1.61
N GLY A 29 0.67 5.15 2.60
CA GLY A 29 1.12 6.54 2.47
C GLY A 29 2.59 6.65 2.03
N ILE A 30 3.47 5.83 2.62
CA ILE A 30 4.89 5.79 2.24
C ILE A 30 5.08 5.27 0.81
N LEU A 31 4.33 4.25 0.38
CA LEU A 31 4.39 3.77 -1.00
C LEU A 31 3.95 4.83 -2.03
N ILE A 32 2.97 5.64 -1.68
CA ILE A 32 2.55 6.80 -2.48
C ILE A 32 3.67 7.83 -2.54
N ALA A 33 4.24 8.23 -1.40
CA ALA A 33 5.34 9.20 -1.33
C ALA A 33 6.57 8.73 -2.15
N LEU A 34 6.97 7.47 -1.99
CA LEU A 34 8.06 6.86 -2.75
C LEU A 34 7.79 6.84 -4.26
N SER A 35 6.52 6.77 -4.68
CA SER A 35 6.15 6.76 -6.10
C SER A 35 6.45 8.08 -6.82
N VAL A 36 6.51 9.19 -6.09
CA VAL A 36 6.84 10.52 -6.61
C VAL A 36 8.34 10.73 -6.79
N ILE A 37 9.18 9.96 -6.06
CA ILE A 37 10.64 10.09 -6.13
C ILE A 37 11.15 9.86 -7.56
N LYS A 38 11.99 10.78 -8.05
CA LYS A 38 12.59 10.72 -9.40
C LYS A 38 13.60 9.58 -9.53
N ASN A 39 14.51 9.45 -8.55
CA ASN A 39 15.55 8.43 -8.53
C ASN A 39 14.95 7.02 -8.58
N ARG A 40 15.25 6.27 -9.65
CA ARG A 40 14.68 4.94 -9.92
C ARG A 40 15.16 3.89 -8.92
N TRP A 41 16.43 3.94 -8.51
CA TRP A 41 17.01 2.99 -7.56
C TRP A 41 16.42 3.19 -6.18
N LEU A 42 16.48 4.41 -5.65
CA LEU A 42 15.91 4.75 -4.35
C LEU A 42 14.41 4.42 -4.28
N ARG A 43 13.66 4.71 -5.34
CA ARG A 43 12.23 4.37 -5.41
C ARG A 43 11.99 2.86 -5.36
N ARG A 44 12.76 2.05 -6.09
CA ARG A 44 12.57 0.60 -6.15
C ARG A 44 12.94 -0.06 -4.82
N ILE A 45 14.13 0.25 -4.31
CA ILE A 45 14.62 -0.28 -3.03
C ILE A 45 13.70 0.20 -1.91
N GLY A 46 13.35 1.48 -1.88
CA GLY A 46 12.43 2.03 -0.88
C GLY A 46 11.06 1.36 -0.90
N LYS A 47 10.50 1.05 -2.09
CA LYS A 47 9.22 0.33 -2.18
C LYS A 47 9.33 -1.09 -1.62
N LEU A 48 10.39 -1.82 -1.96
CA LEU A 48 10.61 -3.16 -1.41
C LEU A 48 10.78 -3.10 0.12
N ALA A 49 11.62 -2.19 0.61
CA ALA A 49 11.82 -1.99 2.04
C ALA A 49 10.52 -1.62 2.76
N ALA A 50 9.68 -0.75 2.17
CA ALA A 50 8.39 -0.40 2.72
C ALA A 50 7.42 -1.59 2.73
N ILE A 51 7.32 -2.35 1.64
CA ILE A 51 6.45 -3.54 1.57
C ILE A 51 6.82 -4.55 2.66
N PHE A 52 8.09 -4.95 2.72
CA PHE A 52 8.53 -5.93 3.70
C PHE A 52 8.50 -5.39 5.13
N GLY A 53 9.00 -4.18 5.36
CA GLY A 53 9.04 -3.57 6.68
C GLY A 53 7.65 -3.36 7.28
N PHE A 54 6.70 -2.84 6.50
CA PHE A 54 5.33 -2.67 6.99
C PHE A 54 4.55 -3.98 7.07
N ALA A 55 4.86 -4.99 6.25
CA ALA A 55 4.27 -6.32 6.42
C ALA A 55 4.73 -6.97 7.74
N ILE A 56 6.01 -6.83 8.10
CA ILE A 56 6.55 -7.29 9.39
C ILE A 56 5.88 -6.54 10.53
N LEU A 57 5.82 -5.19 10.47
CA LEU A 57 5.14 -4.40 11.50
C LEU A 57 3.66 -4.76 11.64
N ALA A 58 2.95 -4.98 10.53
CA ALA A 58 1.56 -5.43 10.56
C ALA A 58 1.42 -6.82 11.22
N THR A 59 2.37 -7.72 10.95
CA THR A 59 2.43 -9.05 11.60
C THR A 59 2.60 -8.88 13.11
N GLU A 60 3.58 -8.10 13.55
CA GLU A 60 3.86 -7.86 14.98
C GLU A 60 2.67 -7.20 15.69
N PHE A 61 2.07 -6.18 15.09
CA PHE A 61 0.91 -5.50 15.68
C PHE A 61 -0.33 -6.40 15.73
N SER A 62 -0.54 -7.24 14.72
CA SER A 62 -1.61 -8.24 14.77
C SER A 62 -1.34 -9.32 15.83
N ALA A 63 -0.07 -9.70 16.05
CA ALA A 63 0.32 -10.61 17.12
C ALA A 63 0.02 -10.01 18.50
N GLN A 64 0.38 -8.76 18.72
CA GLN A 64 0.09 -8.05 19.97
C GLN A 64 -1.42 -7.93 20.20
N GLU A 65 -2.19 -7.56 19.18
CA GLU A 65 -3.64 -7.46 19.28
C GLU A 65 -4.28 -8.81 19.62
N ILE A 66 -3.93 -9.88 18.89
CA ILE A 66 -4.48 -11.23 19.09
C ILE A 66 -4.07 -11.78 20.48
N TYR A 67 -2.82 -11.57 20.87
CA TYR A 67 -2.33 -11.94 22.19
C TYR A 67 -3.12 -11.24 23.29
N GLU A 68 -3.35 -9.94 23.18
CA GLU A 68 -4.09 -9.18 24.19
C GLU A 68 -5.55 -9.65 24.29
N LYS A 69 -6.20 -9.98 23.16
CA LYS A 69 -7.55 -10.60 23.14
C LYS A 69 -7.56 -11.90 23.92
N TRP A 70 -6.64 -12.79 23.59
CA TRP A 70 -6.52 -14.09 24.23
C TRP A 70 -6.20 -13.95 25.73
N ARG A 71 -5.28 -13.04 26.08
CA ARG A 71 -4.87 -12.77 27.47
C ARG A 71 -6.06 -12.36 28.34
N LEU A 72 -6.89 -11.41 27.87
CA LEU A 72 -8.08 -10.95 28.61
C LEU A 72 -9.09 -12.08 28.83
N ARG A 73 -9.32 -12.91 27.81
CA ARG A 73 -10.24 -14.06 27.88
C ARG A 73 -9.71 -15.15 28.81
N ARG A 74 -8.40 -15.40 28.77
CA ARG A 74 -7.73 -16.38 29.62
C ARG A 74 -7.75 -15.95 31.08
N GLU A 75 -7.43 -14.70 31.35
CA GLU A 75 -7.42 -14.12 32.70
C GLU A 75 -8.81 -14.20 33.35
N TRP A 76 -9.87 -13.89 32.60
CA TRP A 76 -11.24 -14.05 33.12
C TRP A 76 -11.57 -15.51 33.43
N ALA A 77 -11.20 -16.45 32.53
CA ALA A 77 -11.48 -17.87 32.68
C ALA A 77 -10.76 -18.48 33.90
N ASP A 78 -9.51 -18.07 34.14
CA ASP A 78 -8.72 -18.52 35.30
C ASP A 78 -9.31 -17.98 36.63
N LEU A 79 -9.91 -16.79 36.62
CA LEU A 79 -10.57 -16.20 37.81
C LEU A 79 -11.98 -16.75 38.07
N HIS A 80 -12.67 -17.27 37.05
CA HIS A 80 -14.07 -17.72 37.14
C HIS A 80 -14.27 -19.16 36.63
N PRO A 81 -13.51 -20.16 37.11
CA PRO A 81 -13.57 -21.53 36.56
C PRO A 81 -14.94 -22.18 36.71
N ALA A 82 -15.68 -21.85 37.78
CA ALA A 82 -17.03 -22.36 38.02
C ALA A 82 -18.10 -21.77 37.06
N GLN A 83 -17.79 -20.67 36.37
CA GLN A 83 -18.68 -20.01 35.41
C GLN A 83 -18.31 -20.33 33.97
N MET A 84 -17.24 -21.10 33.75
CA MET A 84 -16.75 -21.44 32.43
C MET A 84 -17.56 -22.58 31.83
N THR A 85 -18.16 -22.35 30.66
CA THR A 85 -18.85 -23.39 29.89
C THR A 85 -17.85 -24.21 29.08
N GLU A 86 -18.24 -25.43 28.72
CA GLU A 86 -17.41 -26.31 27.87
C GLU A 86 -17.15 -25.67 26.49
N ASP A 87 -18.19 -25.07 25.89
CA ASP A 87 -18.08 -24.32 24.64
C ASP A 87 -17.11 -23.12 24.77
N GLY A 88 -17.19 -22.38 25.88
CA GLY A 88 -16.29 -21.26 26.16
C GLY A 88 -14.83 -21.72 26.30
N LEU A 89 -14.60 -22.85 26.95
CA LEU A 89 -13.28 -23.45 27.08
C LEU A 89 -12.72 -23.88 25.72
N GLN A 90 -13.53 -24.54 24.89
CA GLN A 90 -13.14 -24.91 23.54
C GLN A 90 -12.80 -23.68 22.69
N ALA A 91 -13.62 -22.62 22.75
CA ALA A 91 -13.36 -21.36 22.06
C ALA A 91 -12.03 -20.73 22.50
N LEU A 92 -11.74 -20.71 23.80
CA LEU A 92 -10.48 -20.20 24.35
C LEU A 92 -9.26 -21.03 23.90
N THR A 93 -9.40 -22.36 23.79
CA THR A 93 -8.33 -23.23 23.26
C THR A 93 -8.05 -22.96 21.79
N VAL A 94 -9.09 -22.83 20.96
CA VAL A 94 -8.95 -22.49 19.54
C VAL A 94 -8.32 -21.11 19.36
N ASP A 95 -8.72 -20.13 20.16
CA ASP A 95 -8.14 -18.79 20.15
C ASP A 95 -6.66 -18.81 20.56
N GLY A 96 -6.29 -19.66 21.52
CA GLY A 96 -4.89 -19.92 21.87
C GLY A 96 -4.06 -20.50 20.72
N ALA A 97 -4.64 -21.39 19.92
CA ALA A 97 -3.97 -21.89 18.71
C ALA A 97 -3.79 -20.79 17.65
N ASN A 98 -4.72 -19.83 17.59
CA ASN A 98 -4.68 -18.70 16.66
C ASN A 98 -3.59 -17.66 16.97
N LEU A 99 -2.96 -17.70 18.15
CA LEU A 99 -1.85 -16.82 18.53
C LEU A 99 -0.67 -16.86 17.54
N THR A 100 -0.50 -17.97 16.82
CA THR A 100 0.62 -18.15 15.88
C THR A 100 0.20 -17.96 14.43
N LEU A 101 -0.88 -18.63 14.01
CA LEU A 101 -1.32 -18.61 12.62
C LEU A 101 -2.00 -17.28 12.24
N GLY A 102 -2.77 -16.70 13.15
CA GLY A 102 -3.50 -15.45 12.94
C GLY A 102 -2.57 -14.32 12.48
N PRO A 103 -1.48 -14.01 13.22
CA PRO A 103 -0.57 -12.95 12.83
C PRO A 103 0.08 -13.14 11.46
N LEU A 104 0.44 -14.38 11.11
CA LEU A 104 1.01 -14.70 9.80
C LEU A 104 0.03 -14.44 8.66
N ILE A 105 -1.25 -14.79 8.85
CA ILE A 105 -2.31 -14.51 7.87
C ILE A 105 -2.50 -13.00 7.68
N TYR A 106 -2.57 -12.23 8.77
CA TYR A 106 -2.71 -10.78 8.70
C TYR A 106 -1.49 -10.11 8.06
N GLY A 107 -0.28 -10.57 8.41
CA GLY A 107 0.97 -10.13 7.79
C GLY A 107 0.99 -10.39 6.28
N PHE A 108 0.60 -11.58 5.86
CA PHE A 108 0.50 -11.94 4.45
C PHE A 108 -0.58 -11.12 3.72
N GLN A 109 -1.73 -10.87 4.35
CA GLN A 109 -2.76 -10.01 3.81
C GLN A 109 -2.25 -8.57 3.60
N ALA A 110 -1.57 -8.00 4.59
CA ALA A 110 -0.95 -6.68 4.47
C ALA A 110 0.09 -6.63 3.34
N PHE A 111 0.94 -7.66 3.24
CA PHE A 111 1.89 -7.81 2.13
C PHE A 111 1.19 -7.76 0.77
N LEU A 112 0.12 -8.53 0.57
CA LEU A 112 -0.65 -8.52 -0.68
C LEU A 112 -1.26 -7.15 -0.97
N VAL A 113 -1.80 -6.47 0.04
CA VAL A 113 -2.33 -5.10 -0.10
C VAL A 113 -1.23 -4.15 -0.58
N PHE A 114 -0.05 -4.18 0.05
CA PHE A 114 1.07 -3.32 -0.33
C PHE A 114 1.60 -3.63 -1.73
N VAL A 115 1.67 -4.90 -2.11
CA VAL A 115 2.04 -5.32 -3.48
C VAL A 115 1.00 -4.79 -4.48
N GLY A 116 -0.29 -4.94 -4.21
CA GLY A 116 -1.38 -4.41 -5.03
C GLY A 116 -1.27 -2.90 -5.23
N ILE A 117 -1.07 -2.14 -4.16
CA ILE A 117 -0.84 -0.68 -4.21
C ILE A 117 0.41 -0.36 -5.05
N ALA A 118 1.52 -1.06 -4.81
CA ALA A 118 2.77 -0.80 -5.51
C ALA A 118 2.67 -1.07 -7.02
N VAL A 119 1.97 -2.13 -7.41
CA VAL A 119 1.68 -2.48 -8.81
C VAL A 119 0.73 -1.44 -9.41
N GLY A 120 -0.38 -1.12 -8.76
CA GLY A 120 -1.35 -0.12 -9.22
C GLY A 120 -0.70 1.25 -9.47
N LEU A 121 0.11 1.73 -8.53
CA LEU A 121 0.87 2.99 -8.70
C LEU A 121 1.88 2.92 -9.85
N SER A 122 2.44 1.74 -10.12
CA SER A 122 3.39 1.54 -11.24
C SER A 122 2.68 1.57 -12.59
N VAL A 123 1.51 0.91 -12.70
CA VAL A 123 0.65 0.94 -13.90
C VAL A 123 0.15 2.35 -14.16
N LEU A 124 -0.39 3.02 -13.14
CA LEU A 124 -0.89 4.39 -13.25
C LEU A 124 0.18 5.35 -13.79
N ARG A 125 1.42 5.23 -13.28
CA ARG A 125 2.55 6.02 -13.77
C ARG A 125 2.91 5.70 -15.22
N ALA A 126 2.84 4.45 -15.63
CA ALA A 126 3.11 4.05 -17.01
C ALA A 126 2.08 4.67 -17.97
N LEU A 127 0.79 4.64 -17.61
CA LEU A 127 -0.29 5.27 -18.37
C LEU A 127 -0.09 6.78 -18.53
N PHE A 128 0.23 7.50 -17.44
CA PHE A 128 0.53 8.93 -17.52
C PHE A 128 1.74 9.27 -18.38
N LYS A 129 2.77 8.41 -18.37
CA LYS A 129 3.96 8.60 -19.22
C LYS A 129 3.65 8.35 -20.70
N SER A 130 2.83 7.33 -21.01
CA SER A 130 2.39 7.07 -22.39
C SER A 130 1.60 8.25 -22.93
N ARG A 131 0.58 8.70 -22.19
CA ARG A 131 -0.27 9.83 -22.61
C ARG A 131 0.53 11.10 -22.91
N ARG A 132 1.54 11.40 -22.08
CA ARG A 132 2.42 12.56 -22.31
C ARG A 132 3.30 12.41 -23.55
N LYS A 133 3.70 11.19 -23.89
CA LYS A 133 4.49 10.91 -25.11
C LYS A 133 3.61 11.13 -26.34
N ASP A 134 2.38 10.61 -26.34
CA ASP A 134 1.45 10.73 -27.46
C ASP A 134 1.13 12.20 -27.79
N THR A 135 0.85 13.04 -26.78
CA THR A 135 0.61 14.49 -26.96
C THR A 135 1.79 15.24 -27.60
N MET A 136 3.04 14.84 -27.33
CA MET A 136 4.22 15.51 -27.91
C MET A 136 4.50 15.07 -29.36
N THR A 137 4.07 13.88 -29.75
CA THR A 137 4.25 13.38 -31.12
C THR A 137 3.29 14.11 -32.08
N ASP A 138 2.03 14.30 -31.69
CA ASP A 138 1.04 15.04 -32.49
C ASP A 138 1.40 16.53 -32.70
N THR A 139 2.22 17.13 -31.82
CA THR A 139 2.60 18.55 -31.97
C THR A 139 3.78 18.75 -32.93
N ASN A 140 4.59 17.70 -33.18
CA ASN A 140 5.76 17.78 -34.05
C ASN A 140 5.45 17.40 -35.52
N ASP A 141 4.29 16.81 -35.80
CA ASP A 141 3.85 16.45 -37.15
C ASP A 141 3.04 17.56 -37.85
N GLN A 142 3.10 18.79 -37.34
CA GLN A 142 2.56 19.95 -38.04
C GLN A 142 3.68 20.56 -38.91
N PRO A 143 3.63 20.42 -40.25
CA PRO A 143 4.67 20.95 -41.11
C PRO A 143 4.53 22.47 -41.17
N THR A 144 5.36 23.18 -40.42
CA THR A 144 5.55 24.62 -40.60
C THR A 144 6.33 24.81 -41.90
N HIS A 145 5.63 25.28 -42.93
CA HIS A 145 6.08 25.73 -44.26
C HIS A 145 6.31 24.67 -45.36
N PRO A 146 5.51 24.75 -46.45
CA PRO A 146 6.04 24.75 -47.79
C PRO A 146 6.30 26.20 -48.23
N GLU A 147 7.56 26.54 -48.44
CA GLU A 147 7.99 27.74 -49.12
C GLU A 147 7.73 27.62 -50.65
N ILE A 148 7.81 28.75 -51.38
CA ILE A 148 7.86 28.93 -52.86
C ILE A 148 6.47 29.18 -53.52
N GLN A 149 6.18 30.23 -54.32
CA GLN A 149 6.91 31.35 -54.94
C GLN A 149 5.88 32.42 -55.38
N THR A 150 6.22 33.71 -55.29
CA THR A 150 5.83 34.68 -56.34
C THR A 150 6.99 35.64 -56.55
N SER A 151 7.66 35.44 -57.69
CA SER A 151 8.44 36.43 -58.42
C SER A 151 7.68 37.75 -58.51
N ASP A 152 8.35 38.86 -58.16
CA ASP A 152 8.28 40.15 -58.85
C ASP A 152 9.20 41.15 -58.11
N ASN A 153 10.50 41.13 -58.43
CA ASN A 153 11.41 42.19 -58.00
C ASN A 153 12.29 42.62 -59.20
N PRO A 154 12.14 43.85 -59.74
CA PRO A 154 12.83 44.28 -60.97
C PRO A 154 14.27 44.76 -60.78
N TYR A 155 14.84 44.73 -59.56
CA TYR A 155 16.16 45.30 -59.30
C TYR A 155 17.13 44.25 -58.77
N HIS A 156 17.79 43.55 -59.70
CA HIS A 156 19.02 42.81 -59.39
C HIS A 156 20.14 43.25 -60.35
N PRO A 157 21.23 43.89 -59.86
CA PRO A 157 22.42 44.08 -60.67
C PRO A 157 23.21 42.75 -60.79
N PRO A 158 23.94 42.53 -61.90
CA PRO A 158 24.54 41.25 -62.22
C PRO A 158 25.74 40.92 -61.33
N ASN A 159 25.84 39.64 -60.96
CA ASN A 159 26.96 39.04 -60.25
C ASN A 159 28.28 39.24 -61.02
N VAL A 160 29.26 39.88 -60.41
CA VAL A 160 30.66 39.80 -60.87
C VAL A 160 31.34 38.70 -60.05
N ALA A 161 31.63 37.59 -60.71
CA ALA A 161 32.55 36.58 -60.20
C ALA A 161 33.97 36.97 -60.61
N THR A 162 34.88 36.95 -59.63
CA THR A 162 36.35 37.17 -59.66
C THR A 162 36.87 38.52 -60.10
#